data_AF-A0A4S8MF66-F1
#
_entry.id   AF-A0A4S8MF66-F1
#
_cell.length_a   1.000
_cell.length_b   1.000
_cell.length_c   1.000
_cell.angle_alpha   90.00
_cell.angle_beta   90.00
_cell.angle_gamma   90.00
#
_symmetry.space_group_name_H-M   'P 1'
#
loop_
_entity.id
_entity.type
_entity.pdbx_description
1 polymer ?
#
loop_
_entity_poly.entity_id
_entity_poly.type
_entity_poly.pdbx_seq_one_letter_code
_entity_poly.pdbx_strand_id
1 'polypeptide(L)'
;MCPCMGRTSYPTNGVLSQTYLTLCDQCVLSTLKFFQISNLSTHLTFRSLRRRGDTTKAVPFGYGFGWVSCPNYLFEMLAWSVICLLSGNLAAWLFFTAGAFQMTRLALRKHRSYKKEFEKSYPRGRKAIFPFVL
;
A
#
# COMPACT_ATOMS: atom_id res chain seq x y z
N MET A 1 4.67 36.79 2.44
CA MET A 1 4.13 36.78 1.07
C MET A 1 5.27 36.54 0.09
N CYS A 2 5.31 35.40 -0.61
CA CYS A 2 6.24 35.17 -1.72
C CYS A 2 5.47 35.18 -3.04
N PRO A 3 5.71 36.17 -3.93
CA PRO A 3 5.31 36.10 -5.33
C PRO A 3 6.38 35.36 -6.15
N CYS A 4 6.05 35.02 -7.40
CA CYS A 4 6.89 34.33 -8.41
C CYS A 4 6.73 32.80 -8.53
N MET A 5 5.51 32.36 -8.84
CA MET A 5 5.32 31.15 -9.64
C MET A 5 5.29 31.56 -11.11
N GLY A 6 6.47 31.54 -11.74
CA GLY A 6 6.65 31.81 -13.16
C GLY A 6 5.91 30.77 -13.99
N ARG A 7 4.79 31.18 -14.60
CA ARG A 7 4.16 30.48 -15.72
C ARG A 7 5.16 30.54 -16.88
N THR A 8 5.96 29.49 -17.06
CA THR A 8 6.74 29.31 -18.27
C THR A 8 5.77 29.12 -19.44
N SER A 9 5.77 30.09 -20.35
CA SER A 9 5.06 30.05 -21.61
C SER A 9 5.57 28.86 -22.46
N TYR A 10 4.78 27.79 -22.57
CA TYR A 10 4.99 26.77 -23.60
C TYR A 10 4.29 27.22 -24.89
N PRO A 11 4.97 27.20 -26.06
CA PRO A 11 4.37 27.65 -27.30
C PRO A 11 3.40 26.59 -27.84
N THR A 12 2.20 27.04 -28.24
CA THR A 12 1.24 26.46 -29.20
C THR A 12 1.35 24.95 -29.51
N ASN A 13 1.25 24.11 -28.47
CA ASN A 13 0.93 22.68 -28.53
C ASN A 13 -0.05 22.33 -27.38
N GLY A 14 -0.94 23.28 -27.04
CA GLY A 14 -1.76 23.22 -25.83
C GLY A 14 -2.65 21.98 -25.73
N VAL A 15 -3.12 21.45 -26.86
CA VAL A 15 -3.97 20.24 -26.88
C VAL A 15 -3.16 18.98 -26.56
N LEU A 16 -1.95 18.84 -27.12
CA LEU A 16 -1.04 17.71 -26.87
C LEU A 16 -0.55 17.72 -25.42
N SER A 17 -0.01 18.84 -24.93
CA SER A 17 0.43 18.96 -23.53
C SER A 17 -0.70 18.68 -22.53
N GLN A 18 -1.91 19.19 -22.79
CA GLN A 18 -3.09 18.94 -21.94
C GLN A 18 -3.56 17.47 -21.99
N THR A 19 -3.46 16.81 -23.15
CA THR A 19 -3.77 15.37 -23.26
C THR A 19 -2.73 14.51 -22.55
N TYR A 20 -1.44 14.86 -22.62
CA TYR A 20 -0.39 14.15 -21.87
C TYR A 20 -0.55 14.28 -20.35
N LEU A 21 -0.88 15.48 -19.85
CA LEU A 21 -1.13 15.69 -18.43
C LEU A 21 -2.36 14.90 -17.94
N THR A 22 -3.47 14.92 -18.71
CA THR A 22 -4.68 14.16 -18.35
C THR A 22 -4.49 12.65 -18.45
N LEU A 23 -3.70 12.15 -19.41
CA LEU A 23 -3.30 10.73 -19.47
C LEU A 23 -2.47 10.32 -18.25
N CYS A 24 -1.50 11.15 -17.85
CA CYS A 24 -0.69 10.92 -16.65
C CYS A 24 -1.56 10.84 -15.39
N ASP A 25 -2.49 11.78 -15.22
CA ASP A 25 -3.43 11.79 -14.10
C ASP A 25 -4.30 10.52 -14.08
N GLN A 26 -4.81 10.08 -15.23
CA GLN A 26 -5.60 8.84 -15.31
C GLN A 26 -4.78 7.58 -15.00
N CYS A 27 -3.52 7.52 -15.43
CA CYS A 27 -2.62 6.42 -15.08
C CYS A 27 -2.41 6.36 -13.57
N VAL A 28 -2.12 7.50 -12.94
CA VAL A 28 -1.92 7.61 -11.50
C VAL A 28 -3.17 7.23 -10.71
N LEU A 29 -4.34 7.73 -11.12
CA LEU A 29 -5.62 7.38 -10.50
C LEU A 29 -5.91 5.89 -10.64
N SER A 30 -5.58 5.30 -11.78
CA SER A 30 -5.77 3.85 -12.02
C SER A 30 -4.87 3.01 -11.11
N THR A 31 -3.61 3.40 -10.96
CA THR A 31 -2.67 2.75 -10.04
C THR A 31 -3.14 2.86 -8.59
N LEU A 32 -3.62 4.02 -8.15
CA LEU A 32 -4.16 4.20 -6.80
C LEU A 32 -5.42 3.37 -6.56
N LYS A 33 -6.34 3.32 -7.52
CA LYS A 33 -7.53 2.47 -7.45
C LYS A 33 -7.15 1.00 -7.35
N PHE A 34 -6.17 0.55 -8.13
CA PHE A 34 -5.70 -0.83 -8.07
C PHE A 34 -5.15 -1.22 -6.69
N PHE A 35 -4.33 -0.36 -6.08
CA PHE A 35 -3.82 -0.60 -4.73
C PHE A 35 -4.91 -0.57 -3.66
N GLN A 36 -5.87 0.35 -3.75
CA GLN A 36 -7.03 0.42 -2.86
C GLN A 36 -7.92 -0.82 -2.98
N ILE A 37 -8.21 -1.30 -4.20
CA ILE A 37 -8.99 -2.50 -4.44
C ILE A 37 -8.26 -3.74 -3.91
N SER A 38 -6.94 -3.82 -4.14
CA SER A 38 -6.11 -4.89 -3.58
C SER A 38 -6.14 -4.87 -2.06
N ASN A 39 -6.05 -3.69 -1.45
CA ASN A 39 -6.18 -3.52 -0.01
C ASN A 39 -7.56 -3.98 0.49
N LEU A 40 -8.64 -3.53 -0.14
CA LEU A 40 -10.01 -3.94 0.20
C LEU A 40 -10.20 -5.45 0.11
N SER A 41 -9.67 -6.09 -0.94
CA SER A 41 -9.73 -7.54 -1.12
C SER A 41 -9.08 -8.26 0.08
N THR A 42 -7.91 -7.80 0.52
CA THR A 42 -7.26 -8.39 1.72
C THR A 42 -8.05 -8.17 3.00
N HIS A 43 -8.72 -7.02 3.15
CA HIS A 43 -9.62 -6.76 4.26
C HIS A 43 -10.85 -7.67 4.24
N LEU A 44 -11.41 -7.96 3.06
CA LEU A 44 -12.51 -8.91 2.91
C LEU A 44 -12.08 -10.32 3.31
N THR A 45 -10.87 -10.76 2.94
CA THR A 45 -10.30 -12.03 3.42
C THR A 45 -10.12 -12.05 4.94
N PHE A 46 -9.62 -10.97 5.54
CA PHE A 46 -9.53 -10.89 7.01
C PHE A 46 -10.91 -10.90 7.68
N ARG A 47 -11.92 -10.28 7.05
CA ARG A 47 -13.29 -10.27 7.54
C ARG A 47 -13.91 -11.66 7.46
N SER A 48 -13.69 -12.41 6.38
CA SER A 48 -14.23 -13.76 6.23
C SER A 48 -13.66 -14.75 7.24
N LEU A 49 -12.46 -14.49 7.78
CA LEU A 49 -11.87 -15.30 8.86
C LEU A 49 -12.52 -15.06 10.22
N ARG A 50 -13.20 -13.92 10.43
CA ARG A 50 -13.93 -13.64 11.68
C ARG A 50 -15.36 -14.14 11.55
N ARG A 51 -15.61 -15.37 12.00
CA ARG A 51 -16.99 -15.88 12.14
C ARG A 51 -17.64 -15.23 13.35
N ARG A 52 -18.91 -14.77 13.23
CA ARG A 52 -19.62 -14.09 14.32
C ARG A 52 -19.70 -15.01 15.54
N GLY A 53 -19.10 -14.59 16.67
CA GLY A 53 -19.10 -15.32 17.94
C GLY A 53 -17.86 -16.16 18.24
N ASP A 54 -16.91 -16.27 17.30
CA ASP A 54 -15.69 -17.06 17.48
C ASP A 54 -14.45 -16.15 17.56
N THR A 55 -13.58 -16.39 18.55
CA THR A 55 -12.31 -15.67 18.75
C THR A 55 -11.10 -16.47 18.26
N THR A 56 -11.31 -17.65 17.68
CA THR A 56 -10.23 -18.45 17.10
C THR A 56 -9.55 -17.68 15.97
N LYS A 57 -8.23 -17.54 16.08
CA LYS A 57 -7.42 -16.97 15.00
C LYS A 57 -7.27 -18.04 13.92
N ALA A 58 -7.50 -17.65 12.67
CA ALA A 58 -7.21 -18.47 11.52
C ALA A 58 -6.14 -17.80 10.66
N VAL A 59 -5.32 -18.62 9.98
CA VAL A 59 -4.28 -18.12 9.07
C VAL A 59 -4.93 -17.77 7.73
N PRO A 60 -4.83 -16.53 7.24
CA PRO A 60 -5.33 -16.17 5.91
C PRO A 60 -4.55 -16.87 4.81
N PHE A 61 -5.30 -17.37 3.82
CA PHE A 61 -4.81 -17.88 2.54
C PHE A 61 -5.61 -17.22 1.41
N GLY A 62 -4.98 -17.05 0.24
CA GLY A 62 -5.56 -16.36 -0.91
C GLY A 62 -4.65 -15.29 -1.49
N TYR A 63 -5.25 -14.31 -2.18
CA TYR A 63 -4.55 -13.27 -2.93
C TYR A 63 -3.59 -12.44 -2.05
N GLY A 64 -2.32 -12.35 -2.44
CA GLY A 64 -1.24 -11.65 -1.71
C GLY A 64 -0.71 -12.38 -0.46
N PHE A 65 -1.51 -13.26 0.16
CA PHE A 65 -1.10 -14.03 1.35
C PHE A 65 -0.10 -15.15 1.03
N GLY A 66 0.08 -15.54 -0.24
CA GLY A 66 1.14 -16.48 -0.61
C GLY A 66 2.54 -15.93 -0.33
N TRP A 67 2.74 -14.62 -0.47
CA TRP A 67 4.05 -14.00 -0.45
C TRP A 67 4.33 -13.29 0.88
N VAL A 68 3.32 -12.59 1.42
CA VAL A 68 3.46 -11.78 2.63
C VAL A 68 2.33 -12.07 3.62
N SER A 69 2.60 -11.82 4.90
CA SER A 69 1.66 -12.08 5.99
C SER A 69 0.60 -11.01 6.11
N CYS A 70 0.96 -9.78 5.75
CA CYS A 70 0.09 -8.62 5.78
C CYS A 70 0.16 -7.89 4.44
N PRO A 71 -0.44 -8.46 3.36
CA PRO A 71 -0.44 -7.85 2.03
C PRO A 71 -1.10 -6.47 1.99
N ASN A 72 -2.10 -6.26 2.86
CA ASN A 72 -2.74 -4.96 3.10
C ASN A 72 -1.73 -3.82 3.27
N TYR A 73 -0.84 -3.94 4.26
CA TYR A 73 0.12 -2.90 4.59
C TYR A 73 1.12 -2.64 3.45
N LEU A 74 1.44 -3.67 2.66
CA LEU A 74 2.27 -3.48 1.47
C LEU A 74 1.53 -2.62 0.43
N PHE A 75 0.27 -2.93 0.12
CA PHE A 75 -0.50 -2.14 -0.85
C PHE A 75 -0.75 -0.72 -0.37
N GLU A 76 -0.98 -0.54 0.93
CA GLU A 76 -1.17 0.78 1.53
C GLU A 76 0.11 1.62 1.44
N MET A 77 1.29 1.03 1.73
CA MET A 77 2.57 1.71 1.53
C MET A 77 2.83 2.07 0.06
N LEU A 78 2.49 1.18 -0.88
CA LEU A 78 2.61 1.47 -2.31
C LEU A 78 1.70 2.62 -2.74
N ALA A 79 0.44 2.64 -2.28
CA ALA A 79 -0.48 3.74 -2.57
C ALA A 79 0.04 5.08 -2.03
N TRP A 80 0.51 5.10 -0.78
CA TRP A 80 1.09 6.31 -0.19
C TRP A 80 2.38 6.76 -0.87
N SER A 81 3.19 5.83 -1.39
CA SER A 81 4.40 6.18 -2.15
C SER A 81 4.07 6.96 -3.42
N VAL A 82 3.01 6.57 -4.13
CA VAL A 82 2.51 7.28 -5.31
C VAL A 82 2.01 8.68 -4.91
N ILE A 83 1.27 8.79 -3.81
CA ILE A 83 0.79 10.10 -3.30
C ILE A 83 1.97 11.01 -2.92
N CYS A 84 3.02 10.48 -2.29
CA CYS A 84 4.20 11.27 -1.92
C CYS A 84 4.97 11.77 -3.15
N LEU A 85 5.08 10.94 -4.19
CA LEU A 85 5.69 11.32 -5.45
C LEU A 85 4.92 12.44 -6.15
N LEU A 86 3.58 12.38 -6.16
CA LEU A 86 2.73 13.43 -6.72
C LEU A 86 2.79 14.73 -5.93
N SER A 87 2.76 14.62 -4.60
CA SER A 87 2.66 15.79 -3.73
C SER A 87 3.95 16.61 -3.73
N GLY A 88 5.11 15.97 -3.96
CA GLY A 88 6.40 16.65 -4.06
C GLY A 88 6.86 17.37 -2.78
N ASN A 89 6.10 17.26 -1.68
CA ASN A 89 6.34 17.95 -0.43
C ASN A 89 7.08 17.04 0.57
N LEU A 90 8.10 17.57 1.23
CA LEU A 90 8.86 16.87 2.26
C LEU A 90 7.98 16.40 3.42
N ALA A 91 6.94 17.17 3.77
CA ALA A 91 6.02 16.80 4.85
C ALA A 91 5.27 15.49 4.55
N ALA A 92 4.89 15.26 3.29
CA ALA A 92 4.23 14.01 2.87
C ALA A 92 5.16 12.81 3.04
N TRP A 93 6.43 12.97 2.66
CA TRP A 93 7.46 11.93 2.84
C TRP A 93 7.75 11.63 4.31
N LEU A 94 7.79 12.64 5.19
CA LEU A 94 7.95 12.43 6.63
C LEU A 94 6.76 11.66 7.22
N PHE A 95 5.54 12.00 6.81
CA PHE A 95 4.36 11.28 7.26
C PHE A 95 4.35 9.82 6.77
N PHE A 96 4.66 9.61 5.49
CA PHE A 96 4.74 8.29 4.90
C PHE A 96 5.80 7.41 5.59
N THR A 97 7.00 7.93 5.82
CA THR A 97 8.08 7.16 6.45
C THR A 97 7.73 6.77 7.89
N ALA A 98 7.15 7.68 8.68
CA ALA A 98 6.66 7.38 10.02
C ALA A 98 5.55 6.32 10.00
N GLY A 99 4.57 6.45 9.09
CA GLY A 99 3.48 5.47 8.91
C GLY A 99 3.99 4.10 8.47
N ALA A 100 4.88 4.05 7.48
CA ALA A 100 5.50 2.84 6.97
C ALA A 100 6.30 2.11 8.06
N PHE A 101 7.04 2.83 8.91
CA PHE A 101 7.74 2.24 10.05
C PHE A 101 6.77 1.60 11.04
N GLN A 102 5.70 2.30 11.40
CA GLN A 102 4.69 1.79 12.33
C GLN A 102 4.00 0.52 11.78
N MET A 103 3.58 0.54 10.51
CA MET A 103 2.97 -0.61 9.85
C MET A 103 3.94 -1.80 9.76
N THR A 104 5.21 -1.54 9.45
CA THR A 104 6.28 -2.55 9.41
C THR A 104 6.45 -3.24 10.74
N ARG A 105 6.55 -2.49 11.84
CA ARG A 105 6.65 -3.06 13.19
C ARG A 105 5.42 -3.89 13.55
N LEU A 106 4.23 -3.42 13.19
CA LEU A 106 2.99 -4.12 13.47
C LEU A 106 2.89 -5.44 12.69
N ALA A 107 3.28 -5.46 11.42
CA ALA A 107 3.30 -6.67 10.62
C ALA A 107 4.31 -7.70 11.13
N LEU A 108 5.50 -7.27 11.55
CA LEU A 108 6.50 -8.17 12.14
C LEU A 108 5.99 -8.81 13.43
N ARG A 109 5.32 -8.03 14.29
CA ARG A 109 4.68 -8.56 15.51
C ARG A 109 3.60 -9.59 15.16
N LYS A 110 2.73 -9.29 14.19
CA LYS A 110 1.70 -10.22 13.71
C LYS A 110 2.30 -11.50 13.13
N HIS A 111 3.31 -11.39 12.27
CA HIS A 111 4.00 -12.52 11.65
C HIS A 111 4.64 -13.43 12.72
N ARG A 112 5.31 -12.86 13.73
CA ARG A 112 5.88 -13.62 14.86
C ARG A 112 4.78 -14.30 15.69
N SER A 113 3.67 -13.62 15.96
CA SER A 113 2.53 -14.23 16.67
C SER A 113 1.96 -15.40 15.90
N TYR A 114 1.76 -15.26 14.58
CA TYR A 114 1.25 -16.35 13.75
C TYR A 114 2.21 -17.54 13.69
N LYS A 115 3.53 -17.29 13.62
CA LYS A 115 4.53 -18.37 13.68
C LYS A 115 4.47 -19.14 14.99
N LYS A 116 4.34 -18.46 16.14
CA LYS A 116 4.25 -19.10 17.46
C LYS A 116 2.95 -19.88 17.66
N GLU A 117 1.83 -19.35 17.14
CA GLU A 117 0.50 -19.92 17.37
C GLU A 117 0.18 -21.05 16.36
N PHE A 118 0.79 -21.02 15.16
CA PHE A 118 0.53 -21.98 14.08
C PHE A 118 1.82 -22.65 13.56
N GLU A 119 2.76 -23.02 14.46
CA GLU A 119 4.09 -23.55 14.10
C GLU A 119 4.07 -24.68 13.04
N LYS A 120 3.10 -25.59 13.11
CA LYS A 120 2.95 -26.71 12.15
C LYS A 120 2.25 -26.33 10.84
N SER A 121 1.33 -25.38 10.87
CA SER A 121 0.45 -25.06 9.72
C SER A 121 0.88 -23.79 8.98
N TYR A 122 1.86 -23.05 9.50
CA TYR A 122 2.29 -21.79 8.92
C TYR A 122 3.33 -21.97 7.79
N PRO A 123 3.10 -21.40 6.59
CA PRO A 123 4.01 -21.56 5.46
C PRO A 123 5.38 -20.92 5.73
N ARG A 124 6.45 -21.72 5.67
CA ARG A 124 7.84 -21.29 6.00
C ARG A 124 8.41 -20.22 5.05
N GLY A 125 7.93 -20.15 3.81
CA GLY A 125 8.37 -19.17 2.81
C GLY A 125 7.74 -17.78 2.92
N ARG A 126 6.72 -17.60 3.76
CA ARG A 126 5.97 -16.33 3.86
C ARG A 126 6.77 -15.26 4.59
N LYS A 127 6.82 -14.06 4.04
CA LYS A 127 7.49 -12.88 4.61
C LYS A 127 6.53 -12.02 5.43
N ALA A 128 7.03 -11.11 6.27
CA ALA A 128 6.20 -10.31 7.15
C ALA A 128 5.43 -9.24 6.37
N ILE A 129 6.12 -8.44 5.55
CA ILE A 129 5.53 -7.32 4.82
C ILE A 129 6.15 -7.11 3.44
N PHE A 130 7.47 -7.31 3.28
CA PHE A 130 8.16 -7.08 2.01
C PHE A 130 8.62 -8.43 1.45
N PRO A 131 8.13 -8.83 0.27
CA PRO A 131 8.40 -10.17 -0.28
C PRO A 131 9.89 -10.47 -0.47
N PHE A 132 10.73 -9.45 -0.59
CA PHE A 132 12.17 -9.59 -0.85
C PHE A 132 13.09 -9.06 0.26
N VAL A 133 12.55 -8.53 1.36
CA VAL A 133 13.37 -7.89 2.41
C VAL A 133 13.00 -8.39 3.82
N LEU A 134 11.69 -8.49 4.15
CA LEU A 134 11.19 -8.83 5.50
C LEU A 134 9.89 -9.62 5.51
#